data_AF-A0A966XGZ0-F1
#
_entry.id   AF-A0A966XGZ0-F1
#
_cell.length_a   1.000
_cell.length_b   1.000
_cell.length_c   1.000
_cell.angle_alpha   90.00
_cell.angle_beta   90.00
_cell.angle_gamma   90.00
#
_symmetry.space_group_name_H-M   'P 1'
#
loop_
_entity.id
_entity.type
_entity.pdbx_description
1 polymer ?
#
loop_
_entity_poly.entity_id
_entity_poly.type
_entity_poly.pdbx_seq_one_letter_code
_entity_poly.pdbx_strand_id
1 'polypeptide(L)'
;IKDALLTTALTQFFELREQPGIKKKPSTSEVLDWLKLLLAEDLTSEDIRREGANALPKLHGALLKNEQDVHLFERLAFMARSNR
;
A
#
# COMPACT_ATOMS: atom_id res chain seq x y z
N ILE A 1 -17.42 -10.93 -1.86
CA ILE A 1 -15.96 -11.26 -1.81
C ILE A 1 -15.14 -10.17 -2.51
N LYS A 2 -15.43 -9.82 -3.78
CA LYS A 2 -14.70 -8.75 -4.50
C LYS A 2 -14.87 -7.35 -3.87
N ASP A 3 -16.05 -7.03 -3.33
CA ASP A 3 -16.31 -5.70 -2.75
C ASP A 3 -15.43 -5.40 -1.52
N ALA A 4 -15.17 -6.41 -0.68
CA ALA A 4 -14.32 -6.26 0.50
C ALA A 4 -12.85 -6.04 0.11
N LEU A 5 -12.37 -6.77 -0.90
CA LEU A 5 -11.03 -6.57 -1.46
C LEU A 5 -10.89 -5.16 -2.04
N LEU A 6 -11.85 -4.74 -2.88
CA LEU A 6 -11.84 -3.42 -3.50
C LEU A 6 -11.89 -2.30 -2.46
N THR A 7 -12.78 -2.41 -1.47
CA THR A 7 -12.88 -1.42 -0.38
C THR A 7 -11.56 -1.32 0.37
N THR A 8 -10.99 -2.45 0.78
CA THR A 8 -9.72 -2.49 1.52
C THR A 8 -8.58 -1.90 0.68
N ALA A 9 -8.48 -2.24 -0.60
CA ALA A 9 -7.47 -1.73 -1.51
C ALA A 9 -7.61 -0.21 -1.70
N LEU A 10 -8.81 0.30 -1.93
CA LEU A 10 -9.04 1.74 -2.11
C LEU A 10 -8.76 2.53 -0.83
N THR A 11 -9.20 2.04 0.33
CA THR A 11 -8.84 2.65 1.63
C THR A 11 -7.33 2.77 1.75
N GLN A 12 -6.60 1.70 1.48
CA GLN A 12 -5.14 1.72 1.59
C GLN A 12 -4.46 2.64 0.57
N PHE A 13 -4.98 2.70 -0.65
CA PHE A 13 -4.51 3.60 -1.68
C PHE A 13 -4.65 5.06 -1.26
N PHE A 14 -5.80 5.44 -0.69
CA PHE A 14 -6.00 6.82 -0.23
C PHE A 14 -5.16 7.15 1.00
N GLU A 15 -5.07 6.25 1.99
CA GLU A 15 -4.15 6.43 3.13
C GLU A 15 -2.70 6.63 2.67
N LEU A 16 -2.26 5.85 1.69
CA LEU A 16 -0.91 5.95 1.14
C LEU A 16 -0.69 7.35 0.53
N ARG A 17 -1.67 7.91 -0.19
CA ARG A 17 -1.57 9.26 -0.79
C ARG A 17 -1.54 10.39 0.23
N GLU A 18 -2.08 10.16 1.41
CA GLU A 18 -2.10 11.15 2.50
C GLU A 18 -0.86 11.05 3.40
N GLN A 19 -0.01 10.04 3.22
CA GLN A 19 1.22 9.92 3.99
C GLN A 19 2.17 11.10 3.72
N PRO A 20 2.60 11.83 4.76
CA PRO A 20 3.57 12.91 4.61
C PRO A 20 4.92 12.40 4.11
N GLY A 21 5.59 13.19 3.26
CA GLY A 21 6.95 12.90 2.80
C GLY A 21 7.05 12.05 1.53
N ILE A 22 5.93 11.51 1.03
CA ILE A 22 5.89 10.91 -0.31
C ILE A 22 6.11 12.01 -1.36
N LYS A 23 7.13 11.84 -2.20
CA LYS A 23 7.44 12.79 -3.26
C LYS A 23 6.48 12.64 -4.44
N LYS A 24 6.14 11.41 -4.82
CA LYS A 24 5.19 11.12 -5.90
C LYS A 24 4.03 10.28 -5.39
N LYS A 25 2.85 10.90 -5.29
CA LYS A 25 1.62 10.21 -4.90
C LYS A 25 1.23 9.19 -5.99
N PRO A 26 0.83 7.95 -5.62
CA PRO A 26 0.36 6.96 -6.59
C PRO A 26 -0.90 7.45 -7.30
N SER A 27 -0.95 7.28 -8.61
CA SER A 27 -1.99 7.71 -9.54
C SER A 27 -3.12 6.69 -9.67
N THR A 28 -4.20 7.08 -10.36
CA THR A 28 -5.30 6.17 -10.71
C THR A 28 -4.83 4.99 -11.56
N SER A 29 -3.87 5.20 -12.47
CA SER A 29 -3.30 4.11 -13.27
C SER A 29 -2.55 3.09 -12.40
N GLU A 30 -1.78 3.57 -11.43
CA GLU A 30 -1.02 2.72 -10.50
C GLU A 30 -1.95 1.88 -9.60
N VAL A 31 -3.08 2.43 -9.11
CA VAL A 31 -4.05 1.62 -8.36
C VAL A 31 -4.76 0.59 -9.23
N LEU A 32 -5.06 0.92 -10.50
CA LEU A 32 -5.66 -0.04 -11.43
C LEU A 32 -4.71 -1.20 -11.73
N ASP A 33 -3.42 -0.93 -11.91
CA ASP A 33 -2.42 -1.98 -12.12
C ASP A 33 -2.22 -2.82 -10.85
N TRP A 34 -2.25 -2.20 -9.68
CA TRP A 34 -2.21 -2.92 -8.42
C TRP A 34 -3.43 -3.85 -8.25
N LEU A 35 -4.65 -3.37 -8.51
CA LEU A 35 -5.87 -4.19 -8.46
C LEU A 35 -5.82 -5.39 -9.41
N LYS A 36 -5.25 -5.23 -10.61
CA LYS A 36 -5.07 -6.36 -11.55
C LYS A 36 -4.15 -7.43 -10.95
N LEU A 37 -3.05 -7.02 -10.30
CA LEU A 37 -2.13 -7.95 -9.65
C LEU A 37 -2.78 -8.66 -8.46
N LEU A 38 -3.53 -7.94 -7.63
CA LEU A 38 -4.27 -8.55 -6.51
C LEU A 38 -5.22 -9.66 -6.99
N LEU A 39 -5.91 -9.42 -8.11
CA LEU A 39 -6.80 -10.41 -8.72
C LEU A 39 -6.04 -11.56 -9.39
N ALA A 40 -4.89 -11.29 -10.00
CA ALA A 40 -4.07 -12.32 -10.65
C ALA A 40 -3.45 -13.30 -9.64
N GLU A 41 -3.09 -12.81 -8.46
CA GLU A 41 -2.52 -13.59 -7.35
C GLU A 41 -3.60 -14.18 -6.41
N ASP A 42 -4.89 -14.05 -6.76
CA ASP A 42 -6.05 -14.51 -5.97
C ASP A 42 -6.04 -14.03 -4.50
N LEU A 43 -5.56 -12.80 -4.26
CA LEU A 43 -5.43 -12.24 -2.92
C LEU A 43 -6.79 -11.79 -2.37
N THR A 44 -7.00 -12.05 -1.07
CA THR A 44 -8.19 -11.62 -0.34
C THR A 44 -7.99 -10.26 0.35
N SER A 45 -9.06 -9.68 0.90
CA SER A 45 -8.99 -8.45 1.70
C SER A 45 -8.11 -8.60 2.94
N GLU A 46 -8.08 -9.79 3.55
CA GLU A 46 -7.22 -10.08 4.70
C GLU A 46 -5.75 -10.16 4.29
N ASP A 47 -5.46 -10.75 3.12
CA ASP A 47 -4.09 -10.87 2.64
C ASP A 47 -3.40 -9.52 2.45
N ILE A 48 -4.16 -8.51 2.03
CA ILE A 48 -3.62 -7.17 1.77
C ILE A 48 -3.71 -6.25 2.99
N ARG A 49 -4.35 -6.67 4.08
CA ARG A 49 -4.52 -5.84 5.28
C ARG A 49 -3.15 -5.49 5.87
N ARG A 50 -2.93 -4.21 6.15
CA ARG A 50 -1.66 -3.70 6.69
C ARG A 50 -1.66 -3.71 8.22
N GLU A 51 -0.56 -4.15 8.83
CA GLU A 51 -0.33 -4.03 10.28
C GLU A 51 0.16 -2.61 10.66
N GLY A 52 -0.69 -1.62 10.45
CA GLY A 52 -0.45 -0.22 10.83
C GLY A 52 -0.17 0.71 9.64
N ALA A 53 -0.36 2.01 9.87
CA ALA A 53 -0.33 3.04 8.83
C ALA A 53 1.02 3.17 8.10
N ASN A 54 2.12 2.77 8.74
CA ASN A 54 3.47 2.89 8.21
C ASN A 54 3.93 1.64 7.44
N ALA A 55 3.12 0.59 7.36
CA ALA A 55 3.46 -0.59 6.59
C ALA A 55 3.17 -0.37 5.10
N LEU A 56 4.02 -0.95 4.24
CA LEU A 56 3.73 -1.02 2.81
C LEU A 56 2.74 -2.15 2.54
N PRO A 57 1.77 -1.95 1.63
CA PRO A 57 0.88 -3.03 1.24
C PRO A 57 1.63 -4.11 0.45
N LYS A 58 1.06 -5.33 0.39
CA LYS A 58 1.56 -6.35 -0.54
C LYS A 58 1.52 -5.81 -1.96
N LEU A 59 2.54 -6.14 -2.77
CA LEU A 59 2.66 -5.68 -4.16
C LEU A 59 2.70 -4.14 -4.31
N HIS A 60 3.18 -3.41 -3.29
CA HIS A 60 3.31 -1.95 -3.31
C HIS A 60 4.15 -1.40 -4.45
N GLY A 61 5.02 -2.20 -5.09
CA GLY A 61 5.78 -1.77 -6.28
C GLY A 61 4.89 -1.39 -7.48
N ALA A 62 3.60 -1.77 -7.46
CA ALA A 62 2.62 -1.23 -8.41
C ALA A 62 2.20 0.20 -8.08
N LEU A 63 2.16 0.55 -6.80
CA LEU A 63 1.77 1.87 -6.28
C LEU A 63 2.96 2.84 -6.23
N LEU A 64 4.09 2.40 -5.69
CA LEU A 64 5.30 3.20 -5.52
C LEU A 64 6.35 2.75 -6.52
N LYS A 65 6.63 3.61 -7.50
CA LYS A 65 7.67 3.39 -8.52
C LYS A 65 9.03 3.98 -8.14
N ASN A 66 9.11 4.68 -7.01
CA ASN A 66 10.31 5.35 -6.53
C ASN A 66 10.86 4.66 -5.28
N GLU A 67 12.12 4.23 -5.34
CA GLU A 67 12.82 3.56 -4.23
C GLU A 67 12.92 4.44 -2.98
N GLN A 68 12.99 5.77 -3.14
CA GLN A 68 13.04 6.69 -1.99
C GLN A 68 11.75 6.67 -1.19
N ASP A 69 10.60 6.58 -1.87
CA ASP A 69 9.30 6.50 -1.20
C ASP A 69 9.17 5.14 -0.48
N VAL A 70 9.69 4.05 -1.05
CA VAL A 70 9.75 2.74 -0.38
C VAL A 70 10.62 2.79 0.89
N HIS A 71 11.83 3.35 0.80
CA HIS A 71 12.74 3.50 1.95
C HIS A 71 12.15 4.35 3.08
N LEU A 72 11.34 5.37 2.76
CA LEU A 72 10.64 6.17 3.77
C LEU A 72 9.73 5.28 4.63
N PHE A 73 8.93 4.42 4.01
CA PHE A 73 8.05 3.50 4.73
C PHE A 73 8.82 2.46 5.54
N GLU A 74 9.91 1.91 5.01
CA GLU A 74 10.75 0.95 5.75
C GLU A 74 11.29 1.57 7.05
N ARG A 75 11.75 2.83 6.99
CA ARG A 75 12.18 3.58 8.18
C ARG A 75 11.04 3.83 9.17
N LEU A 76 9.88 4.27 8.68
CA LEU A 76 8.71 4.52 9.53
C LEU A 76 8.21 3.25 10.22
N ALA A 77 8.20 2.12 9.51
CA ALA A 77 7.84 0.82 10.05
C ALA A 77 8.86 0.33 11.08
N PHE A 78 10.17 0.54 10.85
CA PHE A 78 11.21 0.22 11.81
C PHE A 78 11.05 1.02 13.12
N MET A 79 10.87 2.33 13.03
CA MET A 79 10.67 3.18 14.22
C MET A 79 9.40 2.81 15.00
N ALA A 80 8.32 2.46 14.31
CA ALA A 80 7.07 2.03 14.96
C ALA A 80 7.22 0.70 15.71
N ARG A 81 8.07 -0.22 15.24
CA ARG A 81 8.36 -1.48 15.94
C ARG A 81 9.26 -1.28 17.16
N SER A 82 10.21 -0.35 17.10
CA SER A 82 11.14 -0.06 18.20
C SER A 82 10.48 0.65 19.40
N ASN A 83 9.31 1.26 19.20
CA ASN A 83 8.53 1.95 20.24
C ASN A 83 7.43 1.07 20.89
N ARG A 84 7.37 -0.23 20.57
CA ARG A 84 6.47 -1.22 21.20
C ARG A 84 7.26 -2.11 22.14
#